data_AF-A0A1Q7KRC8-F1
#
_entry.id   AF-A0A1Q7KRC8-F1
#
_cell.length_a   1.000
_cell.length_b   1.000
_cell.length_c   1.000
_cell.angle_alpha   90.00
_cell.angle_beta   90.00
_cell.angle_gamma   90.00
#
_symmetry.space_group_name_H-M   'P 1'
#
loop_
_entity.id
_entity.type
_entity.pdbx_description
1 polymer ?
#
loop_
_entity_poly.entity_id
_entity_poly.type
_entity_poly.pdbx_seq_one_letter_code
_entity_poly.pdbx_strand_id
1 'polypeptide(L)'
;MLRHEADDQAAEIIGLLDEFQAAERAGAEAVDHWVTVCRDARLRGGLKVIRTRDRGHACLAEERLRALGGTPSASVGRQLASLLAMLGSEDVSDRTKLVALLDRFPGELEDPLAEVVRRIDHDDETRSLLATIADDERAGVAWLRRMRETLEQERE
;
A
#
# COMPACT_ATOMS: atom_id res chain seq x y z
N MET A 1 14.25 26.70 19.04
CA MET A 1 13.40 26.50 17.86
C MET A 1 13.79 25.22 17.15
N LEU A 2 15.00 25.13 16.55
CA LEU A 2 15.46 23.97 15.78
C LEU A 2 15.31 22.58 16.43
N ARG A 3 15.52 22.45 17.75
CA ARG A 3 15.37 21.16 18.45
C ARG A 3 13.91 20.72 18.58
N HIS A 4 12.99 21.66 18.78
CA HIS A 4 11.56 21.36 18.88
C HIS A 4 10.98 20.96 17.52
N GLU A 5 11.39 21.63 16.45
CA GLU A 5 10.99 21.30 15.07
C GLU A 5 11.50 19.91 14.64
N ALA A 6 12.73 19.55 15.03
CA ALA A 6 13.26 18.21 14.78
C ALA A 6 12.52 17.11 15.57
N ASP A 7 12.18 17.38 16.83
CA ASP A 7 11.42 16.44 17.67
C ASP A 7 9.99 16.24 17.12
N ASP A 8 9.36 17.30 16.60
CA ASP A 8 8.03 17.24 15.98
C ASP A 8 8.05 16.45 14.66
N GLN A 9 9.04 16.68 13.78
CA GLN A 9 9.19 15.92 12.53
C GLN A 9 9.47 14.43 12.80
N ALA A 10 10.26 14.10 13.83
CA ALA A 10 10.50 12.72 14.22
C ALA A 10 9.21 12.00 14.67
N ALA A 11 8.36 12.68 15.45
CA ALA A 11 7.06 12.14 15.86
C ALA A 11 6.12 11.93 14.67
N GLU A 12 6.09 12.86 13.71
CA GLU A 12 5.31 12.71 12.47
C GLU A 12 5.78 11.51 11.63
N ILE A 13 7.10 11.33 11.48
CA ILE A 13 7.67 10.18 10.76
C ILE A 13 7.32 8.87 11.44
N ILE A 14 7.41 8.80 12.76
CA ILE A 14 7.04 7.63 13.55
C ILE A 14 5.56 7.29 13.35
N GLY A 15 4.66 8.27 13.45
CA GLY A 15 3.23 8.06 13.21
C GLY A 15 2.94 7.57 11.80
N LEU A 16 3.58 8.18 10.80
CA LEU A 16 3.47 7.78 9.39
C LEU A 16 3.90 6.34 9.18
N LEU A 17 5.07 5.94 9.68
CA LEU A 17 5.60 4.59 9.48
C LEU A 17 4.72 3.54 10.16
N ASP A 18 4.13 3.85 11.32
CA ASP A 18 3.20 2.97 12.02
C ASP A 18 1.91 2.76 11.22
N GLU A 19 1.29 3.84 10.72
CA GLU A 19 0.10 3.75 9.87
C GLU A 19 0.39 3.02 8.56
N PHE A 20 1.52 3.34 7.93
CA PHE A 20 1.93 2.77 6.65
C PHE A 20 2.17 1.26 6.75
N GLN A 21 2.98 0.80 7.73
CA GLN A 21 3.22 -0.63 7.89
C GLN A 21 1.93 -1.42 8.15
N ALA A 22 1.00 -0.84 8.92
CA ALA A 22 -0.28 -1.49 9.22
C ALA A 22 -1.15 -1.61 7.97
N ALA A 23 -1.18 -0.56 7.12
CA ALA A 23 -1.92 -0.56 5.87
C ALA A 23 -1.34 -1.57 4.87
N GLU A 24 -0.03 -1.59 4.67
CA GLU A 24 0.68 -2.53 3.79
C GLU A 24 0.45 -3.98 4.23
N ARG A 25 0.57 -4.26 5.53
CA ARG A 25 0.35 -5.60 6.08
C ARG A 25 -1.07 -6.10 5.84
N ALA A 26 -2.06 -5.26 6.16
CA ALA A 26 -3.47 -5.61 5.96
C ALA A 26 -3.82 -5.73 4.45
N GLY A 27 -3.24 -4.88 3.62
CA GLY A 27 -3.32 -4.94 2.15
C GLY A 27 -2.81 -6.29 1.63
N ALA A 28 -1.61 -6.68 2.04
CA ALA A 28 -1.01 -7.93 1.64
C ALA A 28 -1.83 -9.15 2.10
N GLU A 29 -2.39 -9.14 3.30
CA GLU A 29 -3.27 -10.20 3.79
C GLU A 29 -4.54 -10.33 2.92
N ALA A 30 -5.17 -9.21 2.60
CA ALA A 30 -6.34 -9.20 1.72
C ALA A 30 -6.01 -9.68 0.30
N VAL A 31 -4.88 -9.28 -0.26
CA VAL A 31 -4.42 -9.76 -1.57
C VAL A 31 -4.11 -11.26 -1.52
N ASP A 32 -3.56 -11.79 -0.42
CA ASP A 32 -3.33 -13.23 -0.26
C ASP A 32 -4.66 -14.01 -0.27
N HIS A 33 -5.68 -13.51 0.42
CA HIS A 33 -7.04 -14.07 0.34
C HIS A 33 -7.64 -13.96 -1.05
N TRP A 34 -7.40 -12.85 -1.76
CA TRP A 34 -7.84 -12.74 -3.14
C TRP A 34 -7.13 -13.77 -4.04
N VAL A 35 -5.81 -13.96 -3.89
CA VAL A 35 -5.05 -14.97 -4.64
C VAL A 35 -5.64 -16.38 -4.49
N THR A 36 -6.19 -16.73 -3.32
CA THR A 36 -6.81 -18.06 -3.10
C THR A 36 -8.12 -18.25 -3.87
N VAL A 37 -8.88 -17.16 -4.06
CA VAL A 37 -10.22 -17.20 -4.68
C VAL A 37 -10.25 -16.66 -6.12
N CYS A 38 -9.10 -16.15 -6.60
CA CYS A 38 -8.96 -15.53 -7.91
C CYS A 38 -9.09 -16.55 -9.04
N ARG A 39 -9.98 -16.25 -10.00
CA ARG A 39 -10.32 -17.13 -11.12
C ARG A 39 -9.44 -16.89 -12.34
N ASP A 40 -9.01 -15.65 -12.58
CA ASP A 40 -8.10 -15.34 -13.70
C ASP A 40 -6.63 -15.64 -13.33
N ALA A 41 -5.98 -16.51 -14.11
CA ALA A 41 -4.62 -16.94 -13.83
C ALA A 41 -3.56 -15.85 -14.01
N ARG A 42 -3.77 -14.88 -14.91
CA ARG A 42 -2.85 -13.77 -15.17
C ARG A 42 -2.92 -12.78 -14.01
N LEU A 43 -4.13 -12.41 -13.61
CA LEU A 43 -4.37 -11.56 -12.43
C LEU A 43 -3.77 -12.21 -11.18
N ARG A 44 -4.08 -13.48 -10.92
CA ARG A 44 -3.53 -14.23 -9.79
C ARG A 44 -1.99 -14.25 -9.78
N GLY A 45 -1.36 -14.31 -10.95
CA GLY A 45 0.10 -14.23 -11.07
C GLY A 45 0.65 -12.90 -10.57
N GLY A 46 0.10 -11.78 -11.04
CA GLY A 46 0.56 -10.46 -10.59
C GLY A 46 0.18 -10.12 -9.15
N LEU A 47 -1.00 -10.56 -8.67
CA LEU A 47 -1.39 -10.40 -7.26
C LEU A 47 -0.38 -11.06 -6.29
N LYS A 48 0.22 -12.20 -6.67
CA LYS A 48 1.29 -12.82 -5.87
C LYS A 48 2.55 -11.96 -5.78
N VAL A 49 2.88 -11.23 -6.84
CA VAL A 49 4.02 -10.30 -6.87
C VAL A 49 3.73 -9.09 -5.97
N ILE A 50 2.55 -8.48 -6.12
CA ILE A 50 2.10 -7.36 -5.28
C ILE A 50 2.15 -7.74 -3.80
N ARG A 51 1.44 -8.80 -3.39
CA ARG A 51 1.46 -9.31 -2.01
C ARG A 51 2.86 -9.49 -1.45
N THR A 52 3.79 -10.03 -2.23
CA THR A 52 5.17 -10.24 -1.77
C THR A 52 5.89 -8.90 -1.52
N ARG A 53 5.66 -7.88 -2.36
CA ARG A 53 6.22 -6.53 -2.18
C ARG A 53 5.59 -5.82 -0.99
N ASP A 54 4.27 -5.80 -0.89
CA ASP A 54 3.53 -5.18 0.22
C ASP A 54 3.97 -5.75 1.58
N ARG A 55 4.19 -7.08 1.68
CA ARG A 55 4.78 -7.69 2.90
C ARG A 55 6.18 -7.17 3.19
N GLY A 56 7.00 -7.00 2.15
CA GLY A 56 8.34 -6.43 2.27
C GLY A 56 8.31 -4.97 2.70
N HIS A 57 7.42 -4.16 2.11
CA HIS A 57 7.20 -2.76 2.46
C HIS A 57 6.78 -2.61 3.93
N ALA A 58 5.81 -3.43 4.38
CA ALA A 58 5.39 -3.46 5.77
C ALA A 58 6.56 -3.77 6.72
N CYS A 59 7.35 -4.82 6.42
CA CYS A 59 8.50 -5.18 7.26
C CYS A 59 9.55 -4.06 7.32
N LEU A 60 9.91 -3.47 6.18
CA LEU A 60 10.92 -2.41 6.13
C LEU A 60 10.46 -1.14 6.87
N ALA A 61 9.19 -0.77 6.72
CA ALA A 61 8.61 0.37 7.43
C ALA A 61 8.55 0.11 8.95
N GLU A 62 8.21 -1.10 9.37
CA GLU A 62 8.18 -1.51 10.77
C GLU A 62 9.58 -1.56 11.39
N GLU A 63 10.59 -2.03 10.64
CA GLU A 63 11.99 -1.99 11.05
C GLU A 63 12.47 -0.55 11.24
N ARG A 64 12.15 0.33 10.29
CA ARG A 64 12.50 1.76 10.39
C ARG A 64 11.80 2.44 11.55
N LEU A 65 10.51 2.15 11.77
CA LEU A 65 9.74 2.63 12.91
C LEU A 65 10.43 2.29 14.24
N ARG A 66 10.85 1.03 14.41
CA ARG A 66 11.56 0.58 15.62
C ARG A 66 12.93 1.24 15.76
N ALA A 67 13.66 1.42 14.66
CA ALA A 67 14.96 2.10 14.67
C ALA A 67 14.86 3.55 15.18
N LEU A 68 13.73 4.22 14.91
CA LEU A 68 13.42 5.56 15.40
C LEU A 68 12.85 5.58 16.84
N GLY A 69 12.73 4.42 17.49
CA GLY A 69 12.19 4.29 18.85
C GLY A 69 10.66 4.18 18.93
N GLY A 70 9.98 4.08 17.79
CA GLY A 70 8.55 3.80 17.73
C GLY A 70 8.22 2.34 18.02
N THR A 71 6.94 2.07 18.29
CA THR A 71 6.39 0.71 18.45
C THR A 71 5.18 0.56 17.55
N PRO A 72 5.06 -0.55 16.79
CA PRO A 72 3.89 -0.78 15.95
C PRO A 72 2.62 -0.84 16.80
N SER A 73 1.66 0.01 16.50
CA SER A 73 0.41 0.15 17.27
C SER A 73 -0.80 0.51 16.41
N ALA A 74 -0.57 1.02 15.20
CA ALA A 74 -1.62 1.41 14.29
C ALA A 74 -2.42 0.21 13.79
N SER A 75 -3.69 0.48 13.48
CA SER A 75 -4.59 -0.47 12.84
C SER A 75 -5.33 0.24 11.72
N VAL A 76 -5.68 -0.49 10.67
CA VAL A 76 -6.42 0.09 9.55
C VAL A 76 -7.81 0.58 9.99
N GLY A 77 -8.19 1.77 9.52
CA GLY A 77 -9.52 2.32 9.76
C GLY A 77 -10.63 1.46 9.13
N ARG A 78 -11.86 1.59 9.66
CA ARG A 78 -13.02 0.76 9.27
C ARG A 78 -13.27 0.73 7.76
N GLN A 79 -13.15 1.87 7.07
CA GLN A 79 -13.39 1.98 5.63
C GLN A 79 -12.39 1.14 4.83
N LEU A 80 -11.10 1.18 5.20
CA LEU A 80 -10.08 0.34 4.58
C LEU A 80 -10.34 -1.13 4.91
N ALA A 81 -10.61 -1.46 6.18
CA ALA A 81 -10.94 -2.82 6.58
C ALA A 81 -12.11 -3.42 5.79
N SER A 82 -13.18 -2.66 5.54
CA SER A 82 -14.32 -3.12 4.73
C SER A 82 -13.95 -3.41 3.28
N LEU A 83 -13.10 -2.57 2.65
CA LEU A 83 -12.60 -2.88 1.31
C LEU A 83 -11.77 -4.16 1.33
N LEU A 84 -10.80 -4.26 2.24
CA LEU A 84 -9.89 -5.40 2.34
C LEU A 84 -10.67 -6.72 2.51
N ALA A 85 -11.71 -6.72 3.34
CA ALA A 85 -12.60 -7.87 3.49
C ALA A 85 -13.32 -8.24 2.19
N MET A 86 -13.77 -7.24 1.41
CA MET A 86 -14.41 -7.47 0.10
C MET A 86 -13.44 -8.11 -0.91
N LEU A 87 -12.17 -7.71 -0.92
CA LEU A 87 -11.15 -8.30 -1.81
C LEU A 87 -10.96 -9.80 -1.58
N GLY A 88 -11.13 -10.27 -0.34
CA GLY A 88 -11.04 -11.69 0.02
C GLY A 88 -12.29 -12.53 -0.29
N SER A 89 -13.43 -11.92 -0.63
CA SER A 89 -14.72 -12.63 -0.77
C SER A 89 -14.80 -13.48 -2.06
N GLU A 90 -15.25 -14.74 -1.95
CA GLU A 90 -15.51 -15.62 -3.11
C GLU A 90 -16.72 -15.20 -3.95
N ASP A 91 -17.66 -14.49 -3.32
CA ASP A 91 -18.93 -14.06 -3.94
C ASP A 91 -18.74 -12.84 -4.84
N VAL A 92 -17.59 -12.16 -4.74
CA VAL A 92 -17.28 -10.98 -5.53
C VAL A 92 -16.34 -11.34 -6.68
N SER A 93 -16.70 -10.93 -7.89
CA SER A 93 -15.87 -11.18 -9.07
C SER A 93 -14.53 -10.46 -9.00
N ASP A 94 -13.50 -11.04 -9.60
CA ASP A 94 -12.17 -10.42 -9.74
C ASP A 94 -12.25 -9.02 -10.37
N ARG A 95 -13.15 -8.82 -11.33
CA ARG A 95 -13.37 -7.52 -11.96
C ARG A 95 -13.92 -6.49 -10.98
N THR A 96 -14.95 -6.86 -10.22
CA THR A 96 -15.55 -5.97 -9.22
C THR A 96 -14.53 -5.58 -8.15
N LYS A 97 -13.69 -6.52 -7.71
CA LYS A 97 -12.58 -6.26 -6.79
C LYS A 97 -11.55 -5.30 -7.38
N LEU A 98 -11.14 -5.50 -8.64
CA LEU A 98 -10.21 -4.61 -9.34
C LEU A 98 -10.74 -3.18 -9.43
N VAL A 99 -12.01 -3.00 -9.82
CA VAL A 99 -12.63 -1.67 -9.90
C VAL A 99 -12.61 -0.99 -8.53
N ALA A 100 -13.13 -1.66 -7.50
CA ALA A 100 -13.20 -1.10 -6.16
C ALA A 100 -11.82 -0.80 -5.54
N LEU A 101 -10.81 -1.61 -5.83
CA LEU A 101 -9.43 -1.33 -5.42
C LEU A 101 -8.87 -0.10 -6.17
N LEU A 102 -9.05 -0.03 -7.49
CA LEU A 102 -8.55 1.08 -8.30
C LEU A 102 -9.25 2.41 -8.02
N ASP A 103 -10.50 2.39 -7.56
CA ASP A 103 -11.23 3.59 -7.13
C ASP A 103 -10.59 4.31 -5.93
N ARG A 104 -9.70 3.63 -5.19
CA ARG A 104 -8.88 4.26 -4.15
C ARG A 104 -7.71 5.07 -4.67
N PHE A 105 -7.37 4.90 -5.94
CA PHE A 105 -6.25 5.57 -6.59
C PHE A 105 -6.79 6.42 -7.75
N PRO A 106 -7.58 7.48 -7.48
CA PRO A 106 -8.15 8.33 -8.50
C PRO A 106 -7.05 9.14 -9.20
N GLY A 107 -6.61 8.68 -10.38
CA GLY A 107 -5.68 9.39 -11.26
C GLY A 107 -4.19 9.21 -10.92
N GLU A 108 -3.32 9.90 -11.68
CA GLU A 108 -1.86 9.90 -11.52
C GLU A 108 -1.33 11.13 -10.75
N LEU A 109 -2.20 12.08 -10.43
CA LEU A 109 -1.81 13.43 -9.99
C LEU A 109 -1.67 13.57 -8.46
N GLU A 110 -2.17 12.61 -7.69
CA GLU A 110 -2.06 12.62 -6.23
C GLU A 110 -1.42 11.29 -5.79
N ASP A 111 -0.12 11.34 -5.50
CA ASP A 111 0.60 10.30 -4.76
C ASP A 111 0.77 10.81 -3.32
N PRO A 112 -0.13 10.44 -2.39
CA PRO A 112 -0.08 10.92 -1.02
C PRO A 112 1.25 10.57 -0.33
N LEU A 113 1.88 9.46 -0.71
CA LEU A 113 3.17 9.06 -0.15
C LEU A 113 4.28 9.97 -0.66
N ALA A 114 4.26 10.35 -1.94
CA ALA A 114 5.24 11.28 -2.51
C ALA A 114 5.18 12.69 -1.90
N GLU A 115 4.00 13.21 -1.55
CA GLU A 115 3.87 14.48 -0.80
C GLU A 115 4.49 14.36 0.59
N VAL A 116 4.24 13.26 1.29
CA VAL A 116 4.82 13.04 2.62
C VAL A 116 6.34 12.93 2.55
N VAL A 117 6.88 12.16 1.60
CA VAL A 117 8.33 12.01 1.36
C VAL A 117 9.01 13.35 1.13
N ARG A 118 8.37 14.27 0.38
CA ARG A 118 8.92 15.61 0.10
C ARG A 118 9.06 16.49 1.34
N ARG A 119 8.34 16.21 2.43
CA ARG A 119 8.35 17.00 3.68
C ARG A 119 9.33 16.47 4.73
N ILE A 120 9.98 15.34 4.47
CA ILE A 120 11.03 14.79 5.34
C ILE A 120 12.31 15.53 5.01
N ASP A 121 12.88 16.30 5.95
CA ASP A 121 14.06 17.15 5.70
C ASP A 121 15.35 16.57 6.30
N HIS A 122 15.27 15.92 7.46
CA HIS A 122 16.45 15.50 8.23
C HIS A 122 16.54 13.99 8.48
N ASP A 123 15.81 13.19 7.70
CA ASP A 123 15.88 11.72 7.73
C ASP A 123 16.02 11.15 6.31
N ASP A 124 17.26 11.13 5.81
CA ASP A 124 17.58 10.67 4.46
C ASP A 124 17.25 9.19 4.25
N GLU A 125 17.39 8.37 5.29
CA GLU A 125 17.12 6.93 5.22
C GLU A 125 15.61 6.68 5.05
N THR A 126 14.78 7.29 5.91
CA THR A 126 13.32 7.18 5.77
C THR A 126 12.85 7.77 4.45
N ARG A 127 13.39 8.93 4.03
CA ARG A 127 13.03 9.55 2.76
C ARG A 127 13.31 8.62 1.59
N SER A 128 14.52 8.05 1.51
CA SER A 128 14.90 7.15 0.42
C SER A 128 14.12 5.84 0.45
N LEU A 129 13.84 5.29 1.64
CA LEU A 129 13.03 4.09 1.82
C LEU A 129 11.63 4.29 1.25
N LEU A 130 10.92 5.32 1.73
CA LEU A 130 9.53 5.59 1.32
C LEU A 130 9.42 6.02 -0.14
N ALA A 131 10.41 6.74 -0.68
CA ALA A 131 10.46 7.06 -2.11
C ALA A 131 10.53 5.80 -2.98
N THR A 132 11.38 4.84 -2.61
CA THR A 132 11.53 3.58 -3.36
C THR A 132 10.25 2.74 -3.29
N ILE A 133 9.62 2.70 -2.11
CA ILE A 133 8.33 2.01 -1.94
C ILE A 133 7.23 2.69 -2.79
N ALA A 134 7.20 4.03 -2.85
CA ALA A 134 6.24 4.74 -3.70
C ALA A 134 6.40 4.40 -5.18
N ASP A 135 7.64 4.27 -5.69
CA ASP A 135 7.90 3.80 -7.06
C ASP A 135 7.29 2.41 -7.29
N ASP A 136 7.43 1.54 -6.30
CA ASP A 136 6.92 0.17 -6.33
C ASP A 136 5.38 0.12 -6.36
N GLU A 137 4.72 0.93 -5.54
CA GLU A 137 3.27 1.09 -5.47
C GLU A 137 2.70 1.62 -6.79
N ARG A 138 3.33 2.66 -7.37
CA ARG A 138 2.92 3.20 -8.68
C ARG A 138 3.02 2.16 -9.78
N ALA A 139 4.07 1.33 -9.76
CA ALA A 139 4.22 0.23 -10.71
C ALA A 139 3.10 -0.83 -10.54
N GLY A 140 2.72 -1.13 -9.30
CA GLY A 140 1.62 -2.04 -8.96
C GLY A 140 0.26 -1.53 -9.46
N VAL A 141 -0.08 -0.27 -9.14
CA VAL A 141 -1.31 0.39 -9.59
C VAL A 141 -1.38 0.46 -11.12
N ALA A 142 -0.29 0.84 -11.79
CA ALA A 142 -0.23 0.86 -13.25
C ALA A 142 -0.46 -0.53 -13.87
N TRP A 143 0.07 -1.59 -13.24
CA TRP A 143 -0.20 -2.95 -13.67
C TRP A 143 -1.67 -3.35 -13.47
N LEU A 144 -2.27 -3.03 -12.32
CA LEU A 144 -3.69 -3.30 -12.05
C LEU A 144 -4.61 -2.61 -13.07
N ARG A 145 -4.30 -1.37 -13.47
CA ARG A 145 -5.04 -0.63 -14.51
C ARG A 145 -5.00 -1.35 -15.86
N ARG A 146 -3.81 -1.79 -16.31
CA ARG A 146 -3.66 -2.59 -17.54
C ARG A 146 -4.38 -3.94 -17.47
N MET A 147 -4.34 -4.59 -16.30
CA MET A 147 -5.03 -5.86 -16.09
C MET A 147 -6.55 -5.69 -16.17
N ARG A 148 -7.09 -4.60 -15.61
CA ARG A 148 -8.51 -4.25 -15.76
C ARG A 148 -8.88 -4.12 -17.24
N GLU A 149 -8.13 -3.36 -18.03
CA GLU A 149 -8.37 -3.20 -19.48
C GLU A 149 -8.34 -4.54 -20.22
N THR A 150 -7.39 -5.42 -19.87
CA THR A 150 -7.29 -6.77 -20.46
C THR A 150 -8.54 -7.61 -20.17
N LEU A 151 -9.06 -7.58 -18.94
CA LEU A 151 -10.29 -8.30 -18.56
C LEU A 151 -11.56 -7.65 -19.14
N GLU A 152 -11.49 -6.41 -19.62
CA GLU A 152 -12.59 -5.71 -20.25
C GLU A 152 -12.76 -6.07 -21.72
N GLN A 153 -11.64 -6.17 -22.45
CA GLN A 153 -11.60 -6.44 -23.89
C GLN A 153 -12.02 -7.88 -24.25
N GLU A 154 -11.94 -8.83 -23.34
CA GLU A 154 -12.35 -10.23 -23.58
C GLU A 154 -13.87 -10.47 -23.54
N ARG A 155 -14.68 -9.40 -23.37
CA ARG A 155 -16.15 -9.46 -23.43
C ARG A 155 -16.73 -9.02 -24.77
N GLU A 156 -15.91 -8.52 -25.70
CA GLU A 156 -16.28 -8.21 -27.09
C GLU A 156 -15.87 -9.35 -28.03
#